data_AF-A0A956KQ89-F1
#
_entry.id   AF-A0A956KQ89-F1
#
_cell.length_a   1.000
_cell.length_b   1.000
_cell.length_c   1.000
_cell.angle_alpha   90.00
_cell.angle_beta   90.00
_cell.angle_gamma   90.00
#
_symmetry.space_group_name_H-M   'P 1'
#
loop_
_entity.id
_entity.type
_entity.pdbx_description
1 polymer ?
#
loop_
_entity_poly.entity_id
_entity_poly.type
_entity_poly.pdbx_seq_one_letter_code
_entity_poly.pdbx_strand_id
1 'polypeptide(L)'
;MISRPHFSGHETFPLRYTWLKKGVDATTKDPGIFSAEDALVQLGVGKNMVRAIRHWGLATGVLEEEPGSRGRQIVPSAFGTAFLADDGWDPYLEDPASIWLIHWKLASTPGRATTWYWLFNQHPSPEFTVDSIVQALVRLARENGWPKVTPSSLRRDVDCCVRTYYSGRKTARAVLEDTLDCPLNELRLIRPGLAKGTYILSREARDTLPYQVFGYALHEYMQTRGAQTIPLDDLMFQPGSPGRVFGLDENALTRLVELLSANVRSVTHDETAGLKQVSLGSKFDATKLLGSMYGAFGANPKRSVA
;
A
#
# COMPACT_ATOMS: atom_id res chain seq x y z
N MET A 1 -3.70 -16.74 -1.37
CA MET A 1 -4.97 -16.86 -2.14
C MET A 1 -5.95 -15.82 -1.60
N ILE A 2 -6.74 -15.15 -2.45
CA ILE A 2 -7.75 -14.16 -1.99
C ILE A 2 -8.94 -14.95 -1.44
N SER A 3 -9.06 -15.03 -0.11
CA SER A 3 -10.11 -15.82 0.54
C SER A 3 -11.43 -15.06 0.71
N ARG A 4 -11.39 -13.73 0.82
CA ARG A 4 -12.57 -12.86 0.93
C ARG A 4 -12.38 -11.62 0.07
N PRO A 5 -13.11 -11.47 -1.05
CA PRO A 5 -12.97 -10.32 -1.91
C PRO A 5 -13.60 -9.06 -1.29
N HIS A 6 -13.04 -7.91 -1.64
CA HIS A 6 -13.56 -6.59 -1.26
C HIS A 6 -13.32 -5.60 -2.42
N PHE A 7 -14.42 -5.06 -2.96
CA PHE A 7 -14.45 -4.21 -4.17
C PHE A 7 -15.27 -2.92 -3.94
N SER A 8 -15.40 -2.48 -2.69
CA SER A 8 -16.27 -1.36 -2.31
C SER A 8 -15.77 -0.71 -1.01
N GLY A 9 -16.49 0.31 -0.52
CA GLY A 9 -16.15 1.02 0.72
C GLY A 9 -15.40 2.34 0.51
N HIS A 10 -14.62 2.44 -0.55
CA HIS A 10 -13.96 3.70 -0.96
C HIS A 10 -14.94 4.74 -1.56
N GLU A 11 -16.21 4.39 -1.78
CA GLU A 11 -17.26 5.30 -2.31
C GLU A 11 -16.83 6.04 -3.60
N THR A 12 -16.06 5.36 -4.47
CA THR A 12 -15.44 5.87 -5.72
C THR A 12 -14.40 6.99 -5.56
N PHE A 13 -13.96 7.26 -4.32
CA PHE A 13 -12.89 8.19 -4.02
C PHE A 13 -11.55 7.47 -3.85
N PRO A 14 -10.53 7.85 -4.65
CA PRO A 14 -9.14 7.53 -4.32
C PRO A 14 -8.76 8.08 -2.94
N LEU A 15 -7.76 7.46 -2.31
CA LEU A 15 -7.17 7.97 -1.07
C LEU A 15 -6.71 9.42 -1.26
N ARG A 16 -6.79 10.26 -0.22
CA ARG A 16 -6.25 11.63 -0.22
C ARG A 16 -5.24 11.81 0.91
N TYR A 17 -4.27 12.72 0.75
CA TYR A 17 -3.20 12.97 1.73
C TYR A 17 -3.68 13.02 3.19
N THR A 18 -4.70 13.84 3.46
CA THR A 18 -5.15 14.09 4.83
C THR A 18 -5.96 12.94 5.45
N TRP A 19 -6.39 11.96 4.66
CA TRP A 19 -7.41 11.00 5.12
C TRP A 19 -6.89 10.00 6.14
N LEU A 20 -5.67 9.48 5.96
CA LEU A 20 -5.12 8.51 6.92
C LEU A 20 -4.86 9.19 8.27
N LYS A 21 -4.23 10.38 8.27
CA LYS A 21 -4.02 11.18 9.48
C LYS A 21 -5.33 11.54 10.18
N LYS A 22 -6.32 12.07 9.45
CA LYS A 22 -7.67 12.32 10.00
C LYS A 22 -8.29 11.07 10.63
N GLY A 23 -8.13 9.91 9.98
CA GLY A 23 -8.60 8.63 10.51
C GLY A 23 -7.95 8.30 11.85
N VAL A 24 -6.62 8.40 11.94
CA VAL A 24 -5.87 8.15 13.18
C VAL A 24 -6.28 9.13 14.29
N ASP A 25 -6.30 10.43 14.01
CA ASP A 25 -6.62 11.44 15.02
C ASP A 25 -8.04 11.31 15.57
N ALA A 26 -9.00 11.03 14.68
CA ALA A 26 -10.40 10.88 15.06
C ALA A 26 -10.63 9.60 15.87
N THR A 27 -10.07 8.47 15.43
CA THR A 27 -10.24 7.17 16.12
C THR A 27 -9.48 7.08 17.44
N THR A 28 -8.39 7.84 17.59
CA THR A 28 -7.69 7.98 18.88
C THR A 28 -8.57 8.65 19.93
N LYS A 29 -9.43 9.60 19.52
CA LYS A 29 -10.34 10.33 20.42
C LYS A 29 -11.65 9.58 20.64
N ASP A 30 -12.21 9.01 19.57
CA ASP A 30 -13.47 8.28 19.58
C ASP A 30 -13.39 7.06 18.64
N PRO A 31 -13.21 5.84 19.18
CA PRO A 31 -13.21 4.62 18.38
C PRO A 31 -14.52 4.38 17.60
N GLY A 32 -15.63 4.98 18.03
CA GLY A 32 -16.95 4.88 17.39
C GLY A 32 -17.19 5.90 16.27
N ILE A 33 -16.24 6.79 15.98
CA ILE A 33 -16.45 7.99 15.17
C ILE A 33 -17.09 7.73 13.81
N PHE A 34 -16.74 6.64 13.13
CA PHE A 34 -17.29 6.34 11.80
C PHE A 34 -18.78 5.97 11.79
N SER A 35 -19.36 5.70 12.96
CA SER A 35 -20.80 5.45 13.14
C SER A 35 -21.52 6.60 13.85
N ALA A 36 -20.80 7.62 14.31
CA ALA A 36 -21.37 8.77 14.99
C ALA A 36 -22.23 9.63 14.04
N GLU A 37 -23.29 10.24 14.56
CA GLU A 37 -24.20 11.07 13.75
C GLU A 37 -23.51 12.36 13.26
N ASP A 38 -22.58 12.88 14.04
CA ASP A 38 -21.82 14.11 13.78
C ASP A 38 -20.43 13.85 13.15
N ALA A 39 -20.15 12.61 12.72
CA ALA A 39 -18.86 12.21 12.13
C ALA A 39 -18.38 13.13 10.99
N LEU A 40 -19.31 13.60 10.16
CA LEU A 40 -19.03 14.49 9.04
C LEU A 40 -18.52 15.88 9.50
N VAL A 41 -19.02 16.35 10.64
CA VAL A 41 -18.61 17.62 11.27
C VAL A 41 -17.24 17.45 11.90
N GLN A 42 -17.05 16.39 12.69
CA GLN A 42 -15.79 16.13 13.38
C GLN A 42 -14.62 15.89 12.41
N LEU A 43 -14.84 15.13 11.32
CA LEU A 43 -13.82 14.88 10.29
C LEU A 43 -13.70 16.02 9.27
N GLY A 44 -14.68 16.94 9.26
CA GLY A 44 -14.77 18.05 8.29
C GLY A 44 -14.84 17.56 6.84
N VAL A 45 -15.63 16.53 6.56
CA VAL A 45 -15.79 15.93 5.22
C VAL A 45 -17.23 15.46 4.97
N GLY A 46 -17.60 15.22 3.72
CA GLY A 46 -18.94 14.71 3.39
C GLY A 46 -19.17 13.25 3.84
N LYS A 47 -20.45 12.86 3.98
CA LYS A 47 -20.88 11.52 4.45
C LYS A 47 -20.20 10.34 3.73
N ASN A 48 -20.07 10.40 2.41
CA ASN A 48 -19.41 9.34 1.63
C ASN A 48 -17.89 9.32 1.86
N MET A 49 -17.28 10.48 2.12
CA MET A 49 -15.86 10.57 2.42
C MET A 49 -15.54 9.98 3.80
N VAL A 50 -16.44 10.09 4.79
CA VAL A 50 -16.28 9.41 6.09
C VAL A 50 -16.11 7.88 5.90
N ARG A 51 -16.95 7.28 5.05
CA ARG A 51 -16.86 5.84 4.72
C ARG A 51 -15.58 5.51 3.98
N ALA A 52 -15.17 6.37 3.04
CA ALA A 52 -13.93 6.20 2.31
C ALA A 52 -12.69 6.30 3.22
N ILE A 53 -12.66 7.24 4.18
CA ILE A 53 -11.60 7.35 5.20
C ILE A 53 -11.50 6.04 5.99
N ARG A 54 -12.63 5.52 6.49
CA ARG A 54 -12.66 4.23 7.20
C ARG A 54 -12.11 3.11 6.31
N HIS A 55 -12.54 3.04 5.06
CA HIS A 55 -12.08 2.02 4.12
C HIS A 55 -10.57 2.09 3.91
N TRP A 56 -10.02 3.27 3.59
CA TRP A 56 -8.59 3.42 3.30
C TRP A 56 -7.72 3.19 4.54
N GLY A 57 -8.14 3.65 5.72
CA GLY A 57 -7.44 3.36 6.97
C GLY A 57 -7.34 1.86 7.25
N LEU A 58 -8.44 1.12 7.05
CA LEU A 58 -8.46 -0.34 7.22
C LEU A 58 -7.75 -1.09 6.09
N ALA A 59 -7.80 -0.59 4.86
CA ALA A 59 -7.17 -1.22 3.69
C ALA A 59 -5.64 -1.10 3.70
N THR A 60 -5.12 -0.03 4.29
CA THR A 60 -3.67 0.19 4.47
C THR A 60 -3.16 -0.34 5.81
N GLY A 61 -4.03 -0.90 6.67
CA GLY A 61 -3.67 -1.36 8.00
C GLY A 61 -3.20 -0.26 8.96
N VAL A 62 -3.43 1.01 8.62
CA VAL A 62 -3.22 2.16 9.53
C VAL A 62 -4.26 2.13 10.65
N LEU A 63 -5.48 1.73 10.31
CA LEU A 63 -6.55 1.48 11.28
C LEU A 63 -6.85 -0.02 11.34
N GLU A 64 -7.37 -0.46 12.47
CA GLU A 64 -7.86 -1.82 12.67
C GLU A 64 -9.17 -1.85 13.45
N GLU A 65 -9.89 -2.97 13.33
CA GLU A 65 -11.11 -3.17 14.12
C GLU A 65 -10.73 -3.63 15.53
N GLU A 66 -11.28 -2.96 16.55
CA GLU A 66 -11.02 -3.34 17.93
C GLU A 66 -11.55 -4.77 18.18
N PRO A 67 -10.74 -5.69 18.74
CA PRO A 67 -11.16 -7.07 18.99
C PRO A 67 -12.46 -7.15 19.80
N GLY A 68 -13.41 -7.96 19.34
CA GLY A 68 -14.70 -8.12 20.02
C GLY A 68 -15.75 -7.03 19.73
N SER A 69 -15.39 -5.91 19.11
CA SER A 69 -16.33 -4.82 18.77
C SER A 69 -17.26 -5.13 17.60
N ARG A 70 -17.01 -6.24 16.87
CA ARG A 70 -17.70 -6.61 15.62
C ARG A 70 -17.65 -5.50 14.56
N GLY A 71 -16.54 -4.77 14.49
CA GLY A 71 -16.28 -3.70 13.52
C GLY A 71 -16.97 -2.36 13.83
N ARG A 72 -17.58 -2.23 15.02
CA ARG A 72 -18.20 -0.98 15.49
C ARG A 72 -17.18 0.03 15.98
N GLN A 73 -16.10 -0.45 16.57
CA GLN A 73 -15.01 0.38 17.05
C GLN A 73 -13.77 0.17 16.17
N ILE A 74 -13.20 1.28 15.74
CA ILE A 74 -12.01 1.34 14.91
C ILE A 74 -10.97 2.12 15.68
N VAL A 75 -9.75 1.59 15.75
CA VAL A 75 -8.63 2.20 16.46
C VAL A 75 -7.42 2.29 15.54
N PRO A 76 -6.45 3.19 15.79
CA PRO A 76 -5.16 3.13 15.14
C PRO A 76 -4.48 1.79 15.46
N SER A 77 -3.92 1.13 14.45
CA SER A 77 -3.10 -0.06 14.68
C SER A 77 -1.75 0.31 15.30
N ALA A 78 -0.96 -0.67 15.73
CA ALA A 78 0.42 -0.43 16.16
C ALA A 78 1.24 0.27 15.05
N PHE A 79 1.05 -0.15 13.79
CA PHE A 79 1.66 0.49 12.62
C PHE A 79 1.13 1.91 12.43
N GLY A 80 -0.18 2.11 12.44
CA GLY A 80 -0.78 3.44 12.23
C GLY A 80 -0.38 4.45 13.31
N THR A 81 -0.24 3.99 14.55
CA THR A 81 0.26 4.82 15.66
C THR A 81 1.73 5.19 15.44
N ALA A 82 2.60 4.22 15.17
CA ALA A 82 4.02 4.49 14.92
C ALA A 82 4.24 5.39 13.68
N PHE A 83 3.34 5.30 12.70
CA PHE A 83 3.46 6.01 11.44
C PHE A 83 2.89 7.44 11.49
N LEU A 84 1.64 7.61 11.93
CA LEU A 84 0.86 8.86 11.74
C LEU A 84 0.36 9.53 13.03
N ALA A 85 0.64 8.99 14.23
CA ALA A 85 0.37 9.75 15.46
C ALA A 85 1.15 11.07 15.48
N ASP A 86 0.79 12.03 16.33
CA ASP A 86 1.46 13.35 16.37
C ASP A 86 2.97 13.25 16.65
N ASP A 87 3.39 12.22 17.39
CA ASP A 87 4.79 11.87 17.67
C ASP A 87 5.29 10.67 16.83
N GLY A 88 4.55 10.31 15.78
CA GLY A 88 4.88 9.25 14.84
C GLY A 88 5.99 9.64 13.86
N TRP A 89 6.32 8.69 12.97
CA TRP A 89 7.40 8.81 12.00
C TRP A 89 7.20 9.92 10.95
N ASP A 90 6.00 10.01 10.38
CA ASP A 90 5.67 11.01 9.37
C ASP A 90 4.17 11.37 9.42
N PRO A 91 3.75 12.17 10.41
CA PRO A 91 2.32 12.43 10.69
C PRO A 91 1.56 13.06 9.53
N TYR A 92 2.26 13.72 8.60
CA TYR A 92 1.66 14.51 7.52
C TYR A 92 2.01 14.01 6.12
N LEU A 93 2.69 12.86 6.00
CA LEU A 93 3.11 12.26 4.72
C LEU A 93 4.02 13.20 3.91
N GLU A 94 4.98 13.85 4.57
CA GLU A 94 5.92 14.78 3.96
C GLU A 94 7.09 14.06 3.27
N ASP A 95 7.41 12.83 3.70
CA ASP A 95 8.47 12.03 3.10
C ASP A 95 7.91 11.14 1.96
N PRO A 96 8.45 11.21 0.72
CA PRO A 96 8.04 10.33 -0.38
C PRO A 96 8.13 8.83 -0.06
N ALA A 97 9.01 8.43 0.87
CA ALA A 97 9.11 7.06 1.36
C ALA A 97 7.81 6.56 2.02
N SER A 98 7.07 7.46 2.67
CA SER A 98 5.78 7.18 3.29
C SER A 98 4.74 6.71 2.27
N ILE A 99 4.80 7.26 1.06
CA ILE A 99 3.88 6.92 -0.02
C ILE A 99 4.16 5.49 -0.54
N TRP A 100 5.43 5.10 -0.63
CA TRP A 100 5.82 3.72 -0.92
C TRP A 100 5.38 2.73 0.15
N LEU A 101 5.48 3.12 1.42
CA LEU A 101 5.03 2.30 2.55
C LEU A 101 3.51 2.10 2.52
N ILE A 102 2.73 3.15 2.25
CA ILE A 102 1.27 3.04 2.06
C ILE A 102 0.93 2.08 0.92
N HIS A 103 1.62 2.21 -0.22
CA HIS A 103 1.42 1.31 -1.36
C HIS A 103 1.71 -0.14 -1.00
N TRP A 104 2.83 -0.39 -0.31
CA TRP A 104 3.18 -1.72 0.17
C TRP A 104 2.07 -2.31 1.05
N LYS A 105 1.58 -1.56 2.04
CA LYS A 105 0.51 -2.04 2.92
C LYS A 105 -0.82 -2.28 2.18
N LEU A 106 -1.08 -1.50 1.13
CA LEU A 106 -2.31 -1.61 0.33
C LEU A 106 -2.31 -2.83 -0.62
N ALA A 107 -1.17 -3.14 -1.23
CA ALA A 107 -1.10 -4.05 -2.38
C ALA A 107 -0.31 -5.34 -2.14
N SER A 108 0.44 -5.50 -1.05
CA SER A 108 1.29 -6.68 -0.84
C SER A 108 0.54 -7.94 -0.41
N THR A 109 -0.62 -7.80 0.24
CA THR A 109 -1.39 -8.93 0.75
C THR A 109 -2.86 -8.88 0.31
N PRO A 110 -3.53 -10.04 0.11
CA PRO A 110 -4.96 -10.05 -0.12
C PRO A 110 -5.71 -9.43 1.06
N GLY A 111 -6.62 -8.50 0.79
CA GLY A 111 -7.37 -7.83 1.85
C GLY A 111 -8.49 -6.95 1.31
N ARG A 112 -8.69 -5.79 1.96
CA ARG A 112 -9.78 -4.86 1.63
C ARG A 112 -9.62 -4.13 0.28
N ALA A 113 -8.48 -4.27 -0.38
CA ALA A 113 -8.19 -3.70 -1.69
C ALA A 113 -7.91 -4.82 -2.72
N THR A 114 -8.92 -5.65 -3.02
CA THR A 114 -8.74 -6.85 -3.85
C THR A 114 -8.21 -6.54 -5.24
N THR A 115 -8.73 -5.49 -5.89
CA THR A 115 -8.28 -5.07 -7.22
C THR A 115 -6.84 -4.59 -7.23
N TRP A 116 -6.39 -3.88 -6.18
CA TRP A 116 -5.00 -3.43 -6.05
C TRP A 116 -4.06 -4.62 -5.94
N TYR A 117 -4.33 -5.53 -5.00
CA TYR A 117 -3.54 -6.74 -4.86
C TYR A 117 -3.49 -7.52 -6.18
N TRP A 118 -4.64 -7.77 -6.80
CA TRP A 118 -4.69 -8.56 -8.04
C TRP A 118 -3.94 -7.87 -9.20
N LEU A 119 -4.12 -6.56 -9.38
CA LEU A 119 -3.50 -5.80 -10.46
C LEU A 119 -1.96 -5.86 -10.36
N PHE A 120 -1.39 -5.60 -9.18
CA PHE A 120 0.07 -5.60 -9.02
C PHE A 120 0.69 -6.99 -8.92
N ASN A 121 -0.06 -7.98 -8.42
CA ASN A 121 0.52 -9.28 -8.09
C ASN A 121 0.08 -10.44 -8.97
N GLN A 122 -0.96 -10.31 -9.78
CA GLN A 122 -1.53 -11.44 -10.53
C GLN A 122 -1.89 -11.10 -11.97
N HIS A 123 -2.04 -9.81 -12.31
CA HIS A 123 -2.28 -9.41 -13.69
C HIS A 123 -1.07 -9.78 -14.58
N PRO A 124 -1.28 -10.53 -15.67
CA PRO A 124 -0.17 -11.07 -16.46
C PRO A 124 0.42 -10.09 -17.47
N SER A 125 -0.34 -9.05 -17.87
CA SER A 125 0.07 -8.12 -18.93
C SER A 125 0.58 -6.81 -18.32
N PRO A 126 1.64 -6.18 -18.87
CA PRO A 126 1.99 -4.83 -18.47
C PRO A 126 0.95 -3.81 -18.98
N GLU A 127 0.35 -4.04 -20.15
CA GLU A 127 -0.62 -3.13 -20.75
C GLU A 127 -2.05 -3.63 -20.54
N PHE A 128 -2.98 -2.73 -20.16
CA PHE A 128 -4.36 -3.06 -19.87
C PHE A 128 -5.35 -1.92 -20.12
N THR A 129 -6.65 -2.25 -20.15
CA THR A 129 -7.76 -1.28 -20.15
C THR A 129 -8.65 -1.56 -18.94
N VAL A 130 -9.45 -0.59 -18.51
CA VAL A 130 -10.45 -0.81 -17.45
C VAL A 130 -11.35 -2.01 -17.79
N ASP A 131 -11.77 -2.10 -19.05
CA ASP A 131 -12.64 -3.18 -19.52
C ASP A 131 -11.98 -4.56 -19.40
N SER A 132 -10.69 -4.69 -19.74
CA SER A 132 -9.98 -5.96 -19.66
C SER A 132 -9.83 -6.43 -18.21
N ILE A 133 -9.55 -5.50 -17.28
CA ILE A 133 -9.45 -5.79 -15.84
C ILE A 133 -10.82 -6.18 -15.27
N VAL A 134 -11.89 -5.45 -15.60
CA VAL A 134 -13.25 -5.80 -15.16
C VAL A 134 -13.63 -7.21 -15.63
N GLN A 135 -13.36 -7.54 -16.89
CA GLN A 135 -13.64 -8.88 -17.42
C GLN A 135 -12.81 -9.95 -16.70
N ALA A 136 -11.54 -9.68 -16.40
CA ALA A 136 -10.68 -10.60 -15.67
C ALA A 136 -11.17 -10.83 -14.22
N LEU A 137 -11.58 -9.77 -13.51
CA LEU A 137 -12.13 -9.88 -12.15
C LEU A 137 -13.49 -10.58 -12.12
N VAL A 138 -14.33 -10.39 -13.14
CA VAL A 138 -15.59 -11.17 -13.28
C VAL A 138 -15.29 -12.65 -13.45
N ARG A 139 -14.30 -13.02 -14.27
CA ARG A 139 -13.88 -14.43 -14.41
C ARG A 139 -13.33 -14.97 -13.09
N LEU A 140 -12.42 -14.22 -12.46
CA LEU A 140 -11.84 -14.59 -11.16
C LEU A 140 -12.91 -14.83 -10.10
N ALA A 141 -13.92 -13.94 -10.02
CA ALA A 141 -15.02 -14.08 -9.07
C ALA A 141 -15.86 -15.34 -9.33
N ARG A 142 -16.08 -15.71 -10.60
CA ARG A 142 -16.80 -16.94 -10.96
C ARG A 142 -15.99 -18.19 -10.59
N GLU A 143 -14.70 -18.20 -10.93
CA GLU A 143 -13.79 -19.32 -10.66
C GLU A 143 -13.62 -19.59 -9.17
N ASN A 144 -13.62 -18.54 -8.34
CA ASN A 144 -13.50 -18.65 -6.89
C ASN A 144 -14.86 -18.76 -6.16
N GLY A 145 -15.98 -18.83 -6.90
CA GLY A 145 -17.32 -18.96 -6.31
C GLY A 145 -17.74 -17.78 -5.44
N TRP A 146 -17.23 -16.58 -5.70
CA TRP A 146 -17.52 -15.39 -4.90
C TRP A 146 -18.99 -14.93 -5.08
N PRO A 147 -19.68 -14.55 -3.99
CA PRO A 147 -21.07 -14.11 -4.05
C PRO A 147 -21.23 -12.85 -4.92
N LYS A 148 -22.40 -12.71 -5.56
CA LYS A 148 -22.75 -11.75 -6.63
C LYS A 148 -21.97 -10.42 -6.61
N VAL A 149 -20.82 -10.40 -7.28
CA VAL A 149 -20.13 -9.17 -7.66
C VAL A 149 -20.69 -8.69 -8.99
N THR A 150 -21.20 -7.47 -9.05
CA THR A 150 -21.76 -6.93 -10.31
C THR A 150 -20.66 -6.29 -11.18
N PRO A 151 -20.76 -6.37 -12.52
CA PRO A 151 -19.80 -5.72 -13.40
C PRO A 151 -19.72 -4.20 -13.20
N SER A 152 -20.83 -3.55 -12.85
CA SER A 152 -20.88 -2.11 -12.60
C SER A 152 -20.16 -1.72 -11.30
N SER A 153 -20.26 -2.54 -10.24
CA SER A 153 -19.46 -2.34 -9.02
C SER A 153 -17.97 -2.56 -9.28
N LEU A 154 -17.59 -3.60 -10.03
CA LEU A 154 -16.19 -3.83 -10.40
C LEU A 154 -15.62 -2.69 -11.24
N ARG A 155 -16.40 -2.17 -12.19
CA ARG A 155 -15.96 -1.01 -12.98
C ARG A 155 -15.61 0.18 -12.10
N ARG A 156 -16.47 0.53 -11.14
CA ARG A 156 -16.20 1.63 -10.20
C ARG A 156 -14.96 1.39 -9.33
N ASP A 157 -14.73 0.15 -8.93
CA ASP A 157 -13.56 -0.24 -8.14
C ASP A 157 -12.27 -0.18 -8.97
N VAL A 158 -12.29 -0.70 -10.20
CA VAL A 158 -11.18 -0.61 -11.16
C VAL A 158 -10.88 0.85 -11.55
N ASP A 159 -11.91 1.66 -11.82
CA ASP A 159 -11.74 3.10 -12.08
C ASP A 159 -11.09 3.81 -10.89
N CYS A 160 -11.48 3.46 -9.67
CA CYS A 160 -10.86 3.98 -8.45
C CYS A 160 -9.39 3.54 -8.31
N CYS A 161 -9.11 2.27 -8.63
CA CYS A 161 -7.75 1.72 -8.65
C CYS A 161 -6.84 2.46 -9.65
N VAL A 162 -7.30 2.67 -10.88
CA VAL A 162 -6.54 3.45 -11.87
C VAL A 162 -6.32 4.88 -11.38
N ARG A 163 -7.37 5.55 -10.87
CA ARG A 163 -7.29 6.93 -10.35
C ARG A 163 -6.44 7.08 -9.09
N THR A 164 -6.10 5.98 -8.41
CA THR A 164 -5.18 5.97 -7.28
C THR A 164 -3.74 6.22 -7.73
N TYR A 165 -3.38 5.79 -8.94
CA TYR A 165 -2.01 5.90 -9.47
C TYR A 165 -1.89 6.79 -10.71
N TYR A 166 -3.01 7.23 -11.27
CA TYR A 166 -3.03 8.09 -12.45
C TYR A 166 -4.30 8.96 -12.49
N SER A 167 -4.15 10.27 -12.29
CA SER A 167 -5.25 11.24 -12.31
C SER A 167 -5.58 11.82 -13.71
N GLY A 168 -4.89 11.38 -14.78
CA GLY A 168 -5.09 11.94 -16.13
C GLY A 168 -4.34 13.26 -16.36
N ARG A 169 -4.34 13.77 -17.60
CA ARG A 169 -3.84 15.14 -17.88
C ARG A 169 -4.83 16.16 -17.32
N LYS A 170 -4.38 16.96 -16.36
CA LYS A 170 -5.14 18.07 -15.79
C LYS A 170 -5.29 19.21 -16.80
N THR A 171 -6.49 19.77 -16.91
CA THR A 171 -6.69 21.11 -17.48
C THR A 171 -6.25 22.14 -16.44
N ALA A 172 -5.98 23.40 -16.83
CA ALA A 172 -5.50 24.45 -15.91
C ALA A 172 -6.40 24.67 -14.67
N ARG A 173 -7.69 24.29 -14.74
CA ARG A 173 -8.66 24.36 -13.63
C ARG A 173 -8.47 23.24 -12.60
N ALA A 174 -7.91 22.10 -12.99
CA ALA A 174 -7.65 20.96 -12.11
C ALA A 174 -6.32 21.07 -11.34
N VAL A 175 -5.44 22.01 -11.71
CA VAL A 175 -4.17 22.30 -11.00
C VAL A 175 -4.43 23.00 -9.65
N LEU A 176 -5.49 23.80 -9.54
CA LEU A 176 -5.91 24.39 -8.26
C LEU A 176 -6.42 23.34 -7.24
N GLU A 177 -6.69 22.12 -7.71
CA GLU A 177 -7.23 20.99 -6.92
C GLU A 177 -6.14 19.99 -6.52
N ASP A 178 -4.84 20.33 -6.54
CA ASP A 178 -3.73 19.41 -6.20
C ASP A 178 -3.88 18.71 -4.83
N THR A 179 -4.69 19.25 -3.90
CA THR A 179 -5.06 18.60 -2.63
C THR A 179 -6.12 17.49 -2.74
N LEU A 180 -6.72 17.28 -3.91
CA LEU A 180 -7.73 16.24 -4.20
C LEU A 180 -7.16 14.98 -4.83
N ASP A 181 -5.93 15.04 -5.34
CA ASP A 181 -5.28 13.90 -5.97
C ASP A 181 -4.79 12.89 -4.94
N CYS A 182 -4.69 11.64 -5.39
CA CYS A 182 -4.19 10.58 -4.55
C CYS A 182 -2.66 10.68 -4.40
N PRO A 183 -2.11 10.58 -3.18
CA PRO A 183 -0.65 10.59 -2.98
C PRO A 183 0.05 9.49 -3.78
N LEU A 184 -0.60 8.33 -3.96
CA LEU A 184 -0.05 7.19 -4.69
C LEU A 184 0.20 7.47 -6.19
N ASN A 185 -0.33 8.56 -6.74
CA ASN A 185 -0.05 9.02 -8.10
C ASN A 185 1.43 9.39 -8.29
N GLU A 186 2.10 9.86 -7.23
CA GLU A 186 3.52 10.24 -7.26
C GLU A 186 4.45 9.06 -7.58
N LEU A 187 4.00 7.83 -7.28
CA LEU A 187 4.78 6.61 -7.51
C LEU A 187 4.91 6.24 -8.99
N ARG A 188 4.04 6.79 -9.86
CA ARG A 188 4.01 6.55 -11.31
C ARG A 188 4.00 5.07 -11.69
N LEU A 189 3.36 4.25 -10.85
CA LEU A 189 3.22 2.81 -11.06
C LEU A 189 2.29 2.46 -12.22
N ILE A 190 1.32 3.33 -12.51
CA ILE A 190 0.44 3.24 -13.68
C ILE A 190 0.69 4.46 -14.58
N ARG A 191 0.93 4.23 -15.86
CA ARG A 191 1.14 5.28 -16.87
C ARG A 191 0.11 5.17 -18.01
N PRO A 192 -0.20 6.25 -18.73
CA PRO A 192 -1.02 6.15 -19.92
C PRO A 192 -0.27 5.37 -21.01
N GLY A 193 -0.98 4.46 -21.69
CA GLY A 193 -0.51 3.78 -22.88
C GLY A 193 -0.59 4.66 -24.13
N LEU A 194 -0.16 4.12 -25.27
CA LEU A 194 -0.20 4.84 -26.56
C LEU A 194 -1.63 5.07 -27.05
N ALA A 195 -2.50 4.07 -26.87
CA ALA A 195 -3.90 4.16 -27.24
C ALA A 195 -4.73 4.82 -26.12
N LYS A 196 -5.73 5.62 -26.51
CA LYS A 196 -6.65 6.26 -25.56
C LYS A 196 -7.41 5.19 -24.76
N GLY A 197 -7.39 5.33 -23.44
CA GLY A 197 -8.07 4.40 -22.52
C GLY A 197 -7.23 3.16 -22.16
N THR A 198 -5.98 3.13 -22.59
CA THR A 198 -5.01 2.08 -22.25
C THR A 198 -4.02 2.59 -21.21
N TYR A 199 -3.56 1.69 -20.34
CA TYR A 199 -2.66 1.95 -19.23
C TYR A 199 -1.53 0.92 -19.20
N ILE A 200 -0.38 1.30 -18.65
CA ILE A 200 0.80 0.46 -18.53
C ILE A 200 1.24 0.40 -17.06
N LEU A 201 1.34 -0.81 -16.51
CA LEU A 201 2.06 -1.08 -15.26
C LEU A 201 3.55 -0.91 -15.50
N SER A 202 4.14 0.08 -14.85
CA SER A 202 5.54 0.43 -15.08
C SER A 202 6.45 -0.54 -14.31
N ARG A 203 7.53 -1.01 -14.95
CA ARG A 203 8.59 -1.82 -14.33
C ARG A 203 9.93 -1.19 -14.63
N GLU A 204 10.48 -0.50 -13.64
CA GLU A 204 11.71 0.28 -13.81
C GLU A 204 12.36 0.56 -12.44
N ALA A 205 13.53 1.21 -12.46
CA ALA A 205 14.16 1.74 -11.26
C ALA A 205 13.26 2.75 -10.52
N ARG A 206 13.27 2.67 -9.19
CA ARG A 206 12.48 3.54 -8.29
C ARG A 206 13.42 4.41 -7.46
N ASP A 207 13.84 5.55 -8.02
CA ASP A 207 14.81 6.43 -7.34
C ASP A 207 14.30 6.99 -6.00
N THR A 208 12.97 7.11 -5.85
CA THR A 208 12.34 7.57 -4.61
C THR A 208 12.00 6.45 -3.63
N LEU A 209 12.31 5.18 -3.95
CA LEU A 209 12.10 4.04 -3.05
C LEU A 209 13.39 3.79 -2.23
N PRO A 210 13.42 4.17 -0.94
CA PRO A 210 14.60 3.92 -0.11
C PRO A 210 14.73 2.44 0.26
N TYR A 211 15.98 2.00 0.45
CA TYR A 211 16.27 0.62 0.84
C TYR A 211 15.67 0.24 2.20
N GLN A 212 15.37 1.21 3.07
CA GLN A 212 14.71 0.99 4.35
C GLN A 212 13.26 0.54 4.19
N VAL A 213 12.50 1.19 3.29
CA VAL A 213 11.13 0.76 2.96
C VAL A 213 11.16 -0.60 2.25
N PHE A 214 12.12 -0.81 1.35
CA PHE A 214 12.34 -2.13 0.74
C PHE A 214 12.65 -3.21 1.78
N GLY A 215 13.53 -2.94 2.75
CA GLY A 215 13.90 -3.88 3.82
C GLY A 215 12.74 -4.19 4.75
N TYR A 216 11.88 -3.21 5.05
CA TYR A 216 10.63 -3.42 5.79
C TYR A 216 9.70 -4.37 5.01
N ALA A 217 9.50 -4.11 3.72
CA ALA A 217 8.66 -4.93 2.85
C ALA A 217 9.19 -6.37 2.70
N LEU A 218 10.51 -6.52 2.51
CA LEU A 218 11.18 -7.81 2.46
C LEU A 218 10.92 -8.62 3.73
N HIS A 219 11.06 -7.99 4.91
CA HIS A 219 10.81 -8.65 6.18
C HIS A 219 9.36 -9.07 6.37
N GLU A 220 8.37 -8.19 6.11
CA GLU A 220 6.96 -8.57 6.16
C GLU A 220 6.67 -9.73 5.18
N TYR A 221 7.22 -9.67 3.97
CA TYR A 221 7.04 -10.72 2.96
C TYR A 221 7.58 -12.08 3.44
N MET A 222 8.80 -12.11 3.97
CA MET A 222 9.43 -13.34 4.47
C MET A 222 8.71 -13.90 5.71
N GLN A 223 8.21 -13.04 6.60
CA GLN A 223 7.39 -13.47 7.73
C GLN A 223 6.11 -14.19 7.28
N THR A 224 5.42 -13.71 6.24
CA THR A 224 4.23 -14.42 5.72
C THR A 224 4.53 -15.82 5.19
N ARG A 225 5.80 -16.10 4.86
CA ARG A 225 6.29 -17.39 4.36
C ARG A 225 6.97 -18.24 5.42
N GLY A 226 7.17 -17.71 6.63
CA GLY A 226 7.98 -18.38 7.67
C GLY A 226 9.43 -18.62 7.25
N ALA A 227 9.99 -17.77 6.38
CA ALA A 227 11.30 -17.94 5.78
C ALA A 227 12.33 -16.96 6.36
N GLN A 228 13.58 -17.39 6.48
CA GLN A 228 14.73 -16.52 6.83
C GLN A 228 15.66 -16.24 5.66
N THR A 229 15.51 -16.99 4.56
CA THR A 229 16.24 -16.84 3.31
C THR A 229 15.25 -16.96 2.15
N ILE A 230 15.44 -16.16 1.10
CA ILE A 230 14.58 -16.21 -0.09
C ILE A 230 15.40 -15.98 -1.37
N PRO A 231 15.16 -16.76 -2.44
CA PRO A 231 15.76 -16.51 -3.75
C PRO A 231 15.34 -15.16 -4.33
N LEU A 232 16.23 -14.49 -5.08
CA LEU A 232 15.93 -13.23 -5.76
C LEU A 232 14.80 -13.39 -6.80
N ASP A 233 14.74 -14.54 -7.48
CA ASP A 233 13.64 -14.87 -8.40
C ASP A 233 12.27 -14.84 -7.71
N ASP A 234 12.20 -15.38 -6.49
CA ASP A 234 10.96 -15.37 -5.72
C ASP A 234 10.59 -13.95 -5.27
N LEU A 235 11.60 -13.17 -4.85
CA LEU A 235 11.47 -11.75 -4.55
C LEU A 235 11.02 -10.91 -5.75
N MET A 236 11.41 -11.31 -6.95
CA MET A 236 11.10 -10.60 -8.18
C MET A 236 9.69 -10.92 -8.68
N PHE A 237 9.33 -12.20 -8.70
CA PHE A 237 8.20 -12.68 -9.51
C PHE A 237 7.06 -13.32 -8.73
N GLN A 238 7.19 -13.64 -7.44
CA GLN A 238 6.09 -14.28 -6.73
C GLN A 238 5.00 -13.26 -6.32
N PRO A 239 3.74 -13.66 -6.22
CA PRO A 239 2.69 -12.80 -5.68
C PRO A 239 3.05 -12.28 -4.28
N GLY A 240 2.76 -11.00 -4.05
CA GLY A 240 3.04 -10.26 -2.82
C GLY A 240 4.51 -9.85 -2.66
N SER A 241 5.40 -10.20 -3.59
CA SER A 241 6.82 -9.91 -3.45
C SER A 241 7.14 -8.42 -3.66
N PRO A 242 8.19 -7.89 -3.01
CA PRO A 242 8.68 -6.53 -3.26
C PRO A 242 8.88 -6.19 -4.75
N GLY A 243 9.42 -7.12 -5.55
CA GLY A 243 9.63 -6.91 -6.99
C GLY A 243 8.33 -6.62 -7.74
N ARG A 244 7.26 -7.40 -7.48
CA ARG A 244 5.95 -7.18 -8.08
C ARG A 244 5.27 -5.92 -7.55
N VAL A 245 5.21 -5.77 -6.23
CA VAL A 245 4.44 -4.69 -5.59
C VAL A 245 5.04 -3.33 -5.94
N PHE A 246 6.37 -3.17 -5.87
CA PHE A 246 7.02 -1.90 -6.21
C PHE A 246 7.24 -1.69 -7.72
N GLY A 247 6.87 -2.66 -8.55
CA GLY A 247 7.06 -2.62 -9.99
C GLY A 247 8.54 -2.40 -10.34
N LEU A 248 9.42 -3.23 -9.79
CA LEU A 248 10.86 -3.16 -10.03
C LEU A 248 11.22 -3.96 -11.28
N ASP A 249 12.30 -3.56 -11.95
CA ASP A 249 13.06 -4.45 -12.85
C ASP A 249 14.14 -5.21 -12.05
N GLU A 250 14.77 -6.21 -12.67
CA GLU A 250 15.76 -7.08 -12.00
C GLU A 250 16.98 -6.29 -11.47
N ASN A 251 17.41 -5.27 -12.23
CA ASN A 251 18.54 -4.43 -11.85
C ASN A 251 18.20 -3.57 -10.62
N ALA A 252 17.00 -2.98 -10.61
CA ALA A 252 16.52 -2.18 -9.50
C ALA A 252 16.35 -3.01 -8.22
N LEU A 253 15.80 -4.23 -8.33
CA LEU A 253 15.70 -5.15 -7.20
C LEU A 253 17.08 -5.51 -6.66
N THR A 254 18.01 -5.91 -7.53
CA THR A 254 19.37 -6.30 -7.14
C THR A 254 20.07 -5.15 -6.42
N ARG A 255 19.99 -3.93 -6.98
CA ARG A 255 20.54 -2.72 -6.35
C ARG A 255 19.96 -2.47 -4.95
N LEU A 256 18.65 -2.65 -4.75
CA LEU A 256 18.03 -2.46 -3.43
C LEU A 256 18.47 -3.53 -2.43
N VAL A 257 18.65 -4.79 -2.87
CA VAL A 257 19.20 -5.87 -2.03
C VAL A 257 20.66 -5.59 -1.64
N GLU A 258 21.49 -5.13 -2.58
CA GLU A 258 22.88 -4.74 -2.32
C GLU A 258 22.97 -3.54 -1.37
N LEU A 259 22.14 -2.50 -1.57
CA LEU A 259 22.09 -1.37 -0.66
C LEU A 259 21.66 -1.79 0.75
N LEU A 260 20.66 -2.66 0.85
CA LEU A 260 20.18 -3.16 2.14
C LEU A 260 21.27 -3.98 2.85
N SER A 261 21.95 -4.90 2.17
CA SER A 261 23.00 -5.74 2.76
C SER A 261 24.26 -4.93 3.13
N ALA A 262 24.61 -3.91 2.34
CA ALA A 262 25.72 -3.02 2.63
C ALA A 262 25.48 -2.15 3.87
N ASN A 263 24.23 -1.74 4.14
CA ASN A 263 23.89 -0.83 5.23
C ASN A 263 23.36 -1.55 6.48
N VAL A 264 22.90 -2.80 6.38
CA VAL A 264 22.29 -3.54 7.49
C VAL A 264 23.02 -4.86 7.71
N ARG A 265 23.86 -4.91 8.76
CA ARG A 265 24.74 -6.06 9.08
C ARG A 265 24.02 -7.40 9.27
N SER A 266 22.73 -7.38 9.64
CA SER A 266 21.93 -8.59 9.81
C SER A 266 21.31 -9.07 8.49
N VAL A 267 21.64 -8.47 7.35
CA VAL A 267 21.19 -8.88 6.02
C VAL A 267 22.38 -9.40 5.24
N THR A 268 22.27 -10.60 4.67
CA THR A 268 23.28 -11.16 3.77
C THR A 268 22.70 -11.33 2.37
N HIS A 269 23.50 -11.00 1.36
CA HIS A 269 23.19 -11.26 -0.04
C HIS A 269 24.25 -12.23 -0.57
N ASP A 270 23.83 -13.44 -0.93
CA ASP A 270 24.71 -14.49 -1.40
C ASP A 270 24.49 -14.73 -2.90
N GLU A 271 25.57 -14.66 -3.67
CA GLU A 271 25.61 -15.05 -5.09
C GLU A 271 26.60 -16.20 -5.26
N THR A 272 26.14 -17.44 -5.04
CA THR A 272 27.01 -18.62 -5.15
C THR A 272 26.43 -19.61 -6.15
N ALA A 273 27.27 -20.17 -7.03
CA ALA A 273 26.89 -21.22 -7.98
C ALA A 273 25.64 -20.90 -8.84
N GLY A 274 25.44 -19.62 -9.20
CA GLY A 274 24.31 -19.17 -10.02
C GLY A 274 23.00 -18.95 -9.26
N LEU A 275 22.96 -19.21 -7.95
CA LEU A 275 21.83 -18.89 -7.08
C LEU A 275 22.09 -17.55 -6.40
N LYS A 276 21.16 -16.60 -6.61
CA LYS A 276 21.12 -15.33 -5.89
C LYS A 276 20.04 -15.37 -4.83
N GLN A 277 20.38 -15.10 -3.58
CA GLN A 277 19.45 -15.13 -2.46
C GLN A 277 19.77 -14.07 -1.42
N VAL A 278 18.75 -13.63 -0.67
CA VAL A 278 18.90 -12.74 0.47
C VAL A 278 18.45 -13.44 1.75
N SER A 279 19.19 -13.25 2.83
CA SER A 279 18.85 -13.77 4.16
C SER A 279 18.73 -12.65 5.19
N LEU A 280 17.74 -12.77 6.07
CA LEU A 280 17.54 -11.90 7.22
C LEU A 280 17.92 -12.67 8.49
N GLY A 281 18.97 -12.20 9.17
CA GLY A 281 19.40 -12.72 10.46
C GLY A 281 18.40 -12.37 11.57
N SER A 282 18.43 -13.14 12.66
CA SER A 282 17.51 -13.02 13.80
C SER A 282 17.48 -11.66 14.51
N LYS A 283 18.51 -10.83 14.30
CA LYS A 283 18.62 -9.47 14.86
C LYS A 283 18.04 -8.39 13.94
N PHE A 284 17.52 -8.75 12.77
CA PHE A 284 16.93 -7.79 11.86
C PHE A 284 15.64 -7.21 12.47
N ASP A 285 15.56 -5.87 12.50
CA ASP A 285 14.42 -5.15 13.04
C ASP A 285 13.93 -4.14 12.00
N ALA A 286 12.81 -4.50 11.35
CA ALA A 286 12.19 -3.70 10.29
C ALA A 286 11.68 -2.36 10.80
N THR A 287 11.13 -2.32 12.02
CA THR A 287 10.58 -1.12 12.65
C THR A 287 11.70 -0.14 12.98
N LYS A 288 12.82 -0.64 13.52
CA LYS A 288 14.01 0.17 13.77
C LYS A 288 14.64 0.66 12.47
N LEU A 289 14.66 -0.16 11.42
CA LEU A 289 15.14 0.25 10.11
C LEU A 289 14.33 1.43 9.55
N LEU A 290 13.00 1.35 9.57
CA LEU A 290 12.14 2.48 9.20
C LEU A 290 12.34 3.69 10.11
N GLY A 291 12.35 3.48 11.42
CA GLY A 291 12.56 4.55 12.40
C GLY A 291 13.89 5.28 12.22
N SER A 292 14.94 4.61 11.73
CA SER A 292 16.23 5.26 11.42
C SER A 292 16.16 6.19 10.21
N MET A 293 15.27 5.92 9.25
CA MET A 293 15.04 6.77 8.08
C MET A 293 14.23 8.01 8.50
N TYR A 294 13.12 7.82 9.21
CA TYR A 294 12.25 8.90 9.67
C TYR A 294 12.83 9.70 10.85
N GLY A 295 13.73 9.10 11.63
CA GLY A 295 14.42 9.75 12.76
C GLY A 295 15.36 10.89 12.36
N ALA A 296 15.60 11.09 11.06
CA ALA A 296 16.19 12.33 10.53
C ALA A 296 15.22 13.52 10.58
N PHE A 297 13.91 13.26 10.69
CA PHE A 297 12.81 14.24 10.74
C PHE A 297 11.98 14.20 12.04
N GLY A 298 12.01 13.10 12.81
CA GLY A 298 11.31 13.03 14.09
C GLY A 298 11.53 11.74 14.87
N ALA A 299 12.46 11.74 15.84
CA ALA A 299 12.38 10.83 16.98
C ALA A 299 13.17 11.38 18.18
N ASN A 300 12.44 11.71 19.25
CA ASN A 300 13.00 11.90 20.58
C ASN A 300 13.54 10.54 21.08
N PRO A 301 14.81 10.42 21.52
CA PRO A 301 15.53 9.15 21.75
C PRO A 301 15.03 8.26 22.91
N LYS A 302 13.79 8.40 23.39
CA LYS A 302 13.25 7.62 24.52
C LYS A 302 12.15 6.66 24.07
N ARG A 303 12.54 5.55 23.44
CA ARG A 303 11.82 4.26 23.51
C ARG A 303 12.67 3.17 22.84
N SER A 304 13.65 2.66 23.58
CA SER A 304 14.04 1.26 23.42
C SER A 304 12.89 0.43 23.96
N VAL A 305 12.16 -0.24 23.08
CA VAL A 305 11.11 -1.18 23.47
C VAL A 305 11.80 -2.34 24.19
N ALA A 306 11.32 -2.62 25.41
CA ALA A 306 11.65 -3.81 26.19
C ALA A 306 10.90 -5.04 25.65
#